data_AF-A0A948QKH3-F1
#
_entry.id   AF-A0A948QKH3-F1
#
_cell.length_a   1.000
_cell.length_b   1.000
_cell.length_c   1.000
_cell.angle_alpha   90.00
_cell.angle_beta   90.00
_cell.angle_gamma   90.00
#
_symmetry.space_group_name_H-M   'P 1'
#
loop_
_entity.id
_entity.type
_entity.pdbx_description
1 polymer ?
#
loop_
_entity_poly.entity_id
_entity_poly.type
_entity_poly.pdbx_seq_one_letter_code
_entity_poly.pdbx_strand_id
1 'polypeptide(L)'
;LDDMCETLKISKGNASMNIRYLEQWNAVKKSWQKGSRKDYYEVNPEIQKIIINRLREGVTRRLDNFIKNMEEMEKMLKSINSPGGQKETLNFYKMRFKKIKDMNNLINKFILVGEKFLT
;
A
#
# COMPACT_ATOMS: atom_id res chain seq x y z
N LEU A 1 26.08 3.05 -6.73
CA LEU A 1 25.53 1.68 -6.54
C LEU A 1 26.42 0.80 -5.69
N ASP A 2 27.73 0.74 -5.98
CA ASP A 2 28.66 -0.14 -5.24
C ASP A 2 28.64 0.17 -3.72
N ASP A 3 28.70 1.45 -3.35
CA ASP A 3 28.63 1.89 -1.95
C ASP A 3 27.33 1.46 -1.23
N MET A 4 26.20 1.43 -1.96
CA MET A 4 24.92 0.94 -1.41
C MET A 4 24.97 -0.58 -1.17
N CYS A 5 25.59 -1.33 -2.08
CA CYS A 5 25.72 -2.79 -1.95
C CYS A 5 26.59 -3.14 -0.74
N GLU A 6 27.69 -2.41 -0.55
CA GLU A 6 28.59 -2.58 0.59
C GLU A 6 27.91 -2.23 1.92
N THR A 7 27.25 -1.07 1.98
CA THR A 7 26.61 -0.58 3.20
C THR A 7 25.42 -1.44 3.62
N LEU A 8 24.53 -1.76 2.67
CA LEU A 8 23.29 -2.49 2.93
C LEU A 8 23.47 -4.01 2.88
N LYS A 9 24.64 -4.50 2.47
CA LYS A 9 24.94 -5.93 2.29
C LYS A 9 23.94 -6.63 1.35
N ILE A 10 23.60 -5.96 0.25
CA ILE A 10 22.69 -6.48 -0.78
C ILE A 10 23.41 -6.70 -2.11
N SER A 11 22.85 -7.55 -2.97
CA SER A 11 23.44 -7.77 -4.29
C SER A 11 23.29 -6.55 -5.20
N LYS A 12 24.21 -6.41 -6.17
CA LYS A 12 24.16 -5.33 -7.18
C LYS A 12 22.88 -5.36 -8.01
N GLY A 13 22.35 -6.54 -8.30
CA GLY A 13 21.04 -6.71 -8.94
C GLY A 13 19.89 -6.20 -8.06
N ASN A 14 19.89 -6.54 -6.77
CA ASN A 14 18.89 -6.05 -5.81
C ASN A 14 18.94 -4.52 -5.66
N ALA A 15 20.14 -3.94 -5.50
CA ALA A 15 20.33 -2.50 -5.43
C ALA A 15 19.85 -1.79 -6.72
N SER A 16 20.19 -2.34 -7.90
CA SER A 16 19.79 -1.80 -9.19
C SER A 16 18.27 -1.82 -9.41
N MET A 17 17.59 -2.91 -9.03
CA MET A 17 16.13 -2.96 -9.12
C MET A 17 15.47 -1.97 -8.16
N ASN A 18 15.92 -1.95 -6.91
CA ASN A 18 15.32 -1.08 -5.90
C ASN A 18 15.52 0.40 -6.21
N ILE A 19 16.71 0.82 -6.68
CA ILE A 19 16.94 2.23 -7.03
C ILE A 19 16.06 2.66 -8.21
N ARG A 20 15.84 1.78 -9.21
CA ARG A 20 14.92 2.07 -10.32
C ARG A 20 13.47 2.24 -9.84
N TYR A 21 13.03 1.43 -8.88
CA TYR A 21 11.71 1.61 -8.28
C TYR A 21 11.59 2.93 -7.53
N LEU A 22 12.64 3.32 -6.80
CA LEU A 22 12.69 4.62 -6.12
C LEU A 22 12.70 5.78 -7.15
N GLU A 23 13.45 5.68 -8.25
CA GLU A 23 13.41 6.66 -9.34
C GLU A 23 12.01 6.77 -9.96
N GLN A 24 11.33 5.65 -10.21
CA GLN A 24 9.95 5.63 -10.72
C GLN A 24 8.97 6.31 -9.77
N TRP A 25 9.21 6.24 -8.46
CA TRP A 25 8.40 6.95 -7.48
C TRP A 25 8.79 8.42 -7.36
N ASN A 26 9.79 8.89 -8.11
CA ASN A 26 10.40 10.22 -7.97
C ASN A 26 10.98 10.44 -6.56
N ALA A 27 11.30 9.34 -5.88
CA ALA A 27 11.86 9.30 -4.54
C ALA A 27 13.35 9.70 -4.52
N VAL A 28 14.05 9.33 -5.58
CA VAL A 28 15.44 9.66 -5.83
C VAL A 28 15.60 10.10 -7.28
N LYS A 29 16.65 10.85 -7.57
CA LYS A 29 17.03 11.24 -8.93
C LYS A 29 18.49 10.93 -9.17
N LYS A 30 18.81 10.62 -10.43
CA LYS A 30 20.20 10.43 -10.83
C LYS A 30 20.93 11.78 -10.82
N SER A 31 22.01 11.86 -10.07
CA SER A 31 22.88 13.03 -10.01
C SER A 31 24.13 12.76 -10.84
N TRP A 32 24.48 13.67 -11.75
CA TRP A 32 25.66 13.52 -12.58
C TRP A 32 26.85 14.21 -11.92
N GLN A 33 27.94 13.47 -11.73
CA GLN A 33 29.21 14.02 -11.25
C GLN A 33 30.24 14.09 -12.36
N LYS A 34 30.81 15.28 -12.56
CA LYS A 34 31.80 15.54 -13.59
C LYS A 34 33.02 14.62 -13.42
N GLY A 35 33.37 13.91 -14.50
CA GLY A 35 34.54 13.03 -14.54
C GLY A 35 34.33 11.64 -13.92
N SER A 36 33.14 11.34 -13.37
CA SER A 36 32.84 10.00 -12.86
C SER A 36 32.00 9.19 -13.85
N ARG A 37 32.34 7.91 -14.01
CA ARG A 37 31.52 6.92 -14.74
C ARG A 37 30.54 6.17 -13.84
N LYS A 38 30.52 6.49 -12.53
CA LYS A 38 29.61 5.85 -11.56
C LYS A 38 28.25 6.54 -11.57
N ASP A 39 27.22 5.78 -11.23
CA ASP A 39 25.87 6.29 -11.00
C ASP A 39 25.73 6.78 -9.56
N TYR A 40 25.43 8.08 -9.42
CA TYR A 40 25.09 8.73 -8.15
C TYR A 40 23.61 9.07 -8.12
N TYR A 41 23.06 9.11 -6.91
CA TYR A 41 21.65 9.35 -6.68
C TYR A 41 21.49 10.35 -5.54
N GLU A 42 20.56 11.27 -5.71
CA GLU A 42 20.15 12.24 -4.70
C GLU A 42 18.70 11.99 -4.28
N VAL A 43 18.41 12.22 -3.00
CA VAL A 43 17.06 12.05 -2.44
C VAL A 43 16.22 13.27 -2.80
N ASN A 44 14.96 13.05 -3.19
CA ASN A 44 14.00 14.13 -3.33
C ASN A 44 13.66 14.70 -1.93
N PRO A 45 13.76 16.02 -1.69
CA PRO A 45 13.42 16.62 -0.39
C PRO A 45 12.02 16.23 0.12
N GLU A 46 11.07 16.04 -0.81
CA GLU A 46 9.68 15.68 -0.51
C GLU A 46 9.44 14.16 -0.50
N ILE A 47 10.49 13.34 -0.37
CA ILE A 47 10.43 11.87 -0.37
C ILE A 47 9.39 11.31 0.61
N GLN A 48 9.30 11.89 1.81
CA GLN A 48 8.39 11.41 2.84
C GLN A 48 6.94 11.50 2.37
N LYS A 49 6.57 12.62 1.73
CA LYS A 49 5.25 12.86 1.16
C LYS A 49 4.93 11.88 0.04
N ILE A 50 5.91 11.62 -0.83
CA ILE A 50 5.79 10.64 -1.92
C ILE A 50 5.49 9.24 -1.37
N ILE A 51 6.28 8.78 -0.38
CA ILE A 51 6.11 7.46 0.23
C ILE A 51 4.74 7.32 0.88
N ILE A 52 4.32 8.32 1.67
CA ILE A 52 3.04 8.28 2.38
C ILE A 52 1.88 8.25 1.39
N ASN A 53 1.92 9.06 0.34
CA ASN A 53 0.89 9.06 -0.69
C ASN A 53 0.78 7.71 -1.40
N ARG A 54 1.93 7.09 -1.75
CA ARG A 54 1.98 5.76 -2.38
C ARG A 54 1.42 4.67 -1.46
N LEU A 55 1.81 4.68 -0.19
CA LEU A 55 1.32 3.72 0.80
C LEU A 55 -0.19 3.86 0.99
N ARG A 56 -0.66 5.10 1.12
CA ARG A 56 -2.09 5.41 1.20
C ARG A 56 -2.86 4.84 0.02
N GLU A 57 -2.45 5.19 -1.21
CA GLU A 57 -3.10 4.70 -2.42
C GLU A 57 -3.13 3.16 -2.45
N GLY A 58 -2.00 2.53 -2.10
CA GLY A 58 -1.87 1.09 -2.02
C GLY A 58 -2.76 0.43 -0.96
N VAL A 59 -2.93 1.05 0.21
CA VAL A 59 -3.78 0.55 1.30
C VAL A 59 -5.25 0.75 0.95
N THR A 60 -5.65 1.96 0.56
CA THR A 60 -7.03 2.28 0.16
C THR A 60 -7.49 1.35 -0.96
N ARG A 61 -6.71 1.20 -2.03
CA ARG A 61 -7.08 0.32 -3.16
C ARG A 61 -7.25 -1.15 -2.74
N ARG A 62 -6.39 -1.66 -1.85
CA ARG A 62 -6.51 -3.05 -1.36
C ARG A 62 -7.76 -3.23 -0.50
N LEU A 63 -8.06 -2.26 0.35
CA LEU A 63 -9.26 -2.27 1.20
C LEU A 63 -10.53 -2.17 0.36
N ASP A 64 -10.56 -1.31 -0.65
CA ASP A 64 -11.71 -1.15 -1.55
C ASP A 64 -11.99 -2.46 -2.31
N ASN A 65 -10.95 -3.09 -2.87
CA ASN A 65 -11.09 -4.39 -3.52
C ASN A 65 -11.58 -5.48 -2.55
N PHE A 66 -11.07 -5.47 -1.32
CA PHE A 66 -11.49 -6.42 -0.30
C PHE A 66 -12.97 -6.25 0.08
N ILE A 67 -13.42 -5.02 0.28
CA ILE A 67 -14.82 -4.71 0.56
C ILE A 67 -15.71 -5.14 -0.60
N LYS A 68 -15.31 -4.82 -1.84
CA LYS A 68 -16.06 -5.22 -3.03
C LYS A 68 -16.24 -6.74 -3.12
N ASN A 69 -15.16 -7.49 -2.93
CA ASN A 69 -15.22 -8.96 -2.90
C ASN A 69 -16.14 -9.48 -1.79
N MET A 70 -16.16 -8.81 -0.63
CA MET A 70 -17.04 -9.17 0.47
C MET A 70 -18.52 -8.85 0.20
N GLU A 71 -18.82 -7.73 -0.46
CA GLU A 71 -20.18 -7.41 -0.90
C GLU A 71 -20.70 -8.42 -1.92
N GLU A 72 -19.84 -8.89 -2.81
CA GLU A 72 -20.15 -9.99 -3.75
C GLU A 72 -20.44 -11.30 -3.01
N MET A 73 -19.62 -11.65 -2.01
CA MET A 73 -19.87 -12.83 -1.15
C MET A 73 -21.19 -12.72 -0.39
N GLU A 74 -21.53 -11.54 0.16
CA GLU A 74 -22.82 -11.34 0.85
C GLU A 74 -24.01 -11.54 -0.09
N LYS A 75 -23.92 -11.06 -1.34
CA LYS A 75 -24.96 -11.27 -2.35
C LYS A 75 -25.13 -12.76 -2.67
N MET A 76 -24.04 -13.49 -2.87
CA MET A 76 -24.07 -14.94 -3.10
C MET A 76 -24.68 -15.71 -1.92
N LEU A 77 -24.34 -15.33 -0.68
CA LEU A 77 -24.91 -15.97 0.50
C LEU A 77 -26.41 -15.70 0.67
N LYS A 78 -26.91 -14.53 0.23
CA LYS A 78 -28.34 -14.20 0.25
C LYS A 78 -29.13 -14.98 -0.81
N SER A 79 -28.51 -15.37 -1.93
CA SER A 79 -29.19 -16.14 -2.98
C SER A 79 -29.26 -17.65 -2.67
N ILE A 80 -28.50 -18.13 -1.69
CA ILE A 80 -28.58 -19.52 -1.21
C ILE A 80 -29.75 -19.61 -0.21
N ASN A 81 -30.93 -19.99 -0.70
CA ASN A 81 -32.05 -20.39 0.15
C ASN A 81 -31.77 -21.76 0.76
N SER A 82 -31.52 -21.86 2.07
CA SER A 82 -31.47 -23.14 2.77
C SER A 82 -32.08 -23.06 4.18
N PRO A 83 -32.94 -24.01 4.59
CA PRO A 83 -33.65 -23.94 5.86
C PRO A 83 -32.78 -24.37 7.04
N GLY A 84 -32.98 -23.72 8.20
CA GLY A 84 -32.67 -24.27 9.51
C GLY A 84 -31.29 -23.97 10.09
N GLY A 85 -30.20 -24.38 9.42
CA GLY A 85 -28.83 -24.34 10.01
C GLY A 85 -27.95 -23.13 9.63
N GLN A 86 -28.36 -22.32 8.66
CA GLN A 86 -27.48 -21.28 8.07
C GLN A 86 -27.66 -19.87 8.68
N LYS A 87 -28.67 -19.64 9.52
CA LYS A 87 -29.02 -18.29 9.98
C LYS A 87 -27.99 -17.69 10.96
N GLU A 88 -27.46 -18.51 11.87
CA GLU A 88 -26.37 -18.10 12.78
C GLU A 88 -25.07 -17.87 12.05
N THR A 89 -24.70 -18.77 11.13
CA THR A 89 -23.52 -18.64 10.26
C THR A 89 -23.61 -17.37 9.41
N LEU A 90 -24.77 -17.09 8.81
CA LEU A 90 -25.01 -15.87 8.03
C LEU A 90 -24.91 -14.60 8.89
N ASN A 91 -25.46 -14.62 10.10
CA ASN A 91 -25.37 -13.51 11.04
C ASN A 91 -23.92 -13.27 11.50
N PHE A 92 -23.16 -14.34 11.71
CA PHE A 92 -21.74 -14.27 12.06
C PHE A 92 -20.90 -13.62 10.95
N TYR A 93 -21.11 -14.01 9.69
CA TYR A 93 -20.44 -13.35 8.55
C TYR A 93 -20.85 -11.89 8.41
N LYS A 94 -22.15 -11.57 8.50
CA LYS A 94 -22.64 -10.17 8.49
C LYS A 94 -21.99 -9.31 9.58
N MET A 95 -21.85 -9.84 10.79
CA MET A 95 -21.23 -9.10 11.89
C MET A 95 -19.74 -8.83 11.63
N ARG A 96 -19.01 -9.80 11.04
CA ARG A 96 -17.61 -9.59 10.66
C ARG A 96 -17.46 -8.61 9.50
N PHE A 97 -18.34 -8.66 8.50
CA PHE A 97 -18.36 -7.69 7.41
C PHE A 97 -18.56 -6.27 7.94
N LYS A 98 -19.48 -6.09 8.89
CA LYS A 98 -19.69 -4.79 9.54
C LYS A 98 -18.41 -4.29 10.23
N LYS A 99 -17.73 -5.13 11.01
CA LYS A 99 -16.46 -4.76 11.67
C LYS A 99 -15.37 -4.36 10.69
N ILE A 100 -15.26 -5.05 9.56
CA ILE A 100 -14.28 -4.74 8.51
C ILE A 100 -14.60 -3.39 7.86
N LYS A 101 -15.88 -3.11 7.59
CA LYS A 101 -16.33 -1.82 7.06
C LYS A 101 -16.05 -0.67 8.03
N ASP A 102 -16.28 -0.91 9.33
CA ASP A 102 -15.97 0.06 10.38
C ASP A 102 -14.45 0.33 10.48
N MET A 103 -13.63 -0.71 10.37
CA MET A 103 -12.16 -0.59 10.32
C MET A 103 -11.71 0.20 9.08
N ASN A 104 -12.31 -0.03 7.91
CA ASN A 104 -12.02 0.76 6.71
C ASN A 104 -12.34 2.26 6.93
N ASN A 105 -13.47 2.56 7.55
CA ASN A 105 -13.84 3.94 7.89
C ASN A 105 -12.84 4.58 8.86
N LEU A 106 -12.32 3.82 9.83
CA LEU A 106 -11.27 4.30 10.72
C LEU A 106 -9.97 4.58 9.96
N ILE A 107 -9.51 3.65 9.12
CA ILE A 107 -8.30 3.81 8.31
C ILE A 107 -8.41 5.04 7.41
N ASN A 108 -9.55 5.23 6.74
CA ASN A 108 -9.79 6.40 5.91
C ASN A 108 -9.78 7.71 6.72
N LYS A 109 -10.33 7.71 7.94
CA LYS A 109 -10.23 8.87 8.85
C LYS A 109 -8.79 9.15 9.28
N PHE A 110 -8.02 8.11 9.64
CA PHE A 110 -6.60 8.26 10.01
C PHE A 110 -5.78 8.82 8.85
N ILE A 111 -6.04 8.34 7.64
CA ILE A 111 -5.43 8.84 6.42
C ILE A 111 -5.75 10.33 6.23
N LEU A 112 -7.01 10.74 6.34
CA LEU A 112 -7.44 12.15 6.19
C LEU A 112 -6.84 13.07 7.28
N VAL A 113 -6.68 12.56 8.49
CA VAL A 113 -6.03 13.30 9.58
C VAL A 113 -4.53 13.42 9.32
N GLY A 114 -3.88 12.35 8.87
CA GLY A 114 -2.46 12.35 8.51
C GLY A 114 -2.11 13.35 7.41
N GLU A 115 -3.01 13.60 6.46
CA GLU A 115 -2.81 14.64 5.42
C GLU A 115 -2.62 16.04 6.01
N LYS A 116 -3.33 16.37 7.09
CA LYS A 116 -3.24 17.70 7.73
C LYS A 116 -1.93 17.92 8.47
N PHE A 117 -1.17 16.86 8.76
CA PHE A 117 0.14 16.93 9.42
C PHE A 117 1.31 16.93 8.43
N LEU A 118 1.05 16.72 7.12
CA LEU A 118 2.06 16.67 6.05
C LEU A 118 2.02 17.91 5.12
N THR A 119 1.14 18.87 5.42
CA THR A 119 1.09 20.25 4.89
C THR A 119 1.49 21.21 5.99
#